data_AF-A0A7H0GVE3-F1
#
_entry.id   AF-A0A7H0GVE3-F1
#
_cell.length_a   1.000
_cell.length_b   1.000
_cell.length_c   1.000
_cell.angle_alpha   90.00
_cell.angle_beta   90.00
_cell.angle_gamma   90.00
#
_symmetry.space_group_name_H-M   'P 1'
#
loop_
_entity.id
_entity.type
_entity.pdbx_description
1 polymer ?
#
loop_
_entity_poly.entity_id
_entity_poly.type
_entity_poly.pdbx_seq_one_letter_code
_entity_poly.pdbx_strand_id
1 'polypeptide(L)'
;MKDLTEYIDKPSTLARIEFGVATVLLIFSILLLDSSDAATARRLFEEAGMPFGYYSNFFYPRVIVFATVYLTFLLVNFVVVPQLLRRERVTRNVLLLVAAYVVAGLVFGTTDTYAATYLFHEYPTEQDTYNALFQQGFGGAFQLLVFLGTYSLLKYAVLRFIPRPLTITPKNRPIVREAALAVGVWLVTVLLLMAVGAEEMILYGAMLVPLTAAFYFFAYYYLIPRLVTKRRPVRSYILWVLLCLLISFGPVMLLVLIFCNDPDVAAGFAFFNEGFQLFLTARWPGFSISGAPKSRRK
;
A
#
# COMPACT_ATOMS: atom_id res chain seq x y z
N MET A 1 -19.34 -0.23 22.90
CA MET A 1 -17.94 -0.31 22.42
C MET A 1 -17.15 -1.52 22.96
N LYS A 2 -17.75 -2.40 23.79
CA LYS A 2 -17.12 -3.68 24.22
C LYS A 2 -17.19 -4.78 23.14
N ASP A 3 -18.16 -4.71 22.23
CA ASP A 3 -18.41 -5.80 21.26
C ASP A 3 -17.37 -5.94 20.14
N LEU A 4 -16.75 -4.83 19.71
CA LEU A 4 -15.77 -4.89 18.61
C LEU A 4 -14.47 -5.59 19.02
N THR A 5 -14.07 -5.46 20.28
CA THR A 5 -12.87 -6.11 20.84
C THR A 5 -13.04 -7.61 20.99
N GLU A 6 -14.23 -8.10 21.36
CA GLU A 6 -14.51 -9.53 21.45
C GLU A 6 -14.55 -10.20 20.06
N TYR A 7 -14.96 -9.44 19.02
CA TYR A 7 -14.92 -9.88 17.63
C TYR A 7 -13.50 -10.02 17.05
N ILE A 8 -12.56 -9.18 17.51
CA ILE A 8 -11.16 -9.17 17.07
C ILE A 8 -10.36 -10.36 17.65
N ASP A 9 -10.76 -10.88 18.82
CA ASP A 9 -10.00 -11.95 19.49
C ASP A 9 -10.24 -13.35 18.91
N LYS A 10 -11.24 -13.55 18.03
CA LYS A 10 -11.48 -14.83 17.35
C LYS A 10 -10.82 -14.83 15.96
N PRO A 11 -9.67 -15.52 15.77
CA PRO A 11 -8.96 -15.54 14.48
C PRO A 11 -9.82 -16.12 13.34
N SER A 12 -10.82 -16.96 13.66
CA SER A 12 -11.78 -17.49 12.69
C SER A 12 -12.69 -16.42 12.09
N THR A 13 -12.99 -15.34 12.81
CA THR A 13 -13.89 -14.29 12.35
C THR A 13 -13.20 -13.37 11.35
N LEU A 14 -11.95 -12.99 11.65
CA LEU A 14 -11.13 -12.21 10.73
C LEU A 14 -10.94 -12.93 9.39
N ALA A 15 -10.63 -14.24 9.43
CA ALA A 15 -10.50 -15.07 8.25
C ALA A 15 -11.78 -15.07 7.37
N ARG A 16 -12.97 -15.15 7.99
CA ARG A 16 -14.24 -15.10 7.26
C ARG A 16 -14.48 -13.73 6.59
N ILE A 17 -14.15 -12.65 7.29
CA ILE A 17 -14.27 -11.29 6.76
C ILE A 17 -13.34 -11.12 5.56
N GLU A 18 -12.07 -11.52 5.69
CA GLU A 18 -11.09 -11.43 4.60
C GLU A 18 -11.50 -12.24 3.37
N PHE A 19 -11.99 -13.47 3.58
CA PHE A 19 -12.51 -14.30 2.50
C PHE A 19 -13.69 -13.62 1.79
N GLY A 20 -14.64 -13.08 2.57
CA GLY A 20 -15.79 -12.36 2.02
C GLY A 20 -15.39 -11.11 1.23
N VAL A 21 -14.49 -10.29 1.80
CA VAL A 21 -13.97 -9.08 1.13
C VAL A 21 -13.24 -9.44 -0.16
N ALA A 22 -12.36 -10.45 -0.14
CA ALA A 22 -11.64 -10.90 -1.34
C ALA A 22 -12.59 -11.42 -2.43
N THR A 23 -13.65 -12.14 -2.05
CA THR A 23 -14.67 -12.63 -2.99
C THR A 23 -15.45 -11.48 -3.62
N VAL A 24 -15.88 -10.52 -2.80
CA VAL A 24 -16.58 -9.31 -3.28
C VAL A 24 -15.68 -8.53 -4.23
N LEU A 25 -14.42 -8.31 -3.87
CA LEU A 25 -13.45 -7.62 -4.73
C LEU A 25 -13.27 -8.34 -6.07
N LEU A 26 -13.14 -9.67 -6.08
CA LEU A 26 -13.05 -10.45 -7.33
C LEU A 26 -14.28 -10.21 -8.22
N ILE A 27 -15.49 -10.33 -7.66
CA ILE A 27 -16.72 -10.13 -8.41
C ILE A 27 -16.78 -8.71 -8.97
N PHE A 28 -16.46 -7.70 -8.15
CA PHE A 28 -16.42 -6.32 -8.61
C PHE A 28 -15.35 -6.09 -9.67
N SER A 29 -14.14 -6.65 -9.55
CA SER A 29 -13.10 -6.56 -10.57
C SER A 29 -13.54 -7.15 -11.92
N ILE A 30 -14.30 -8.25 -11.89
CA ILE A 30 -14.87 -8.84 -13.12
C ILE A 30 -16.01 -7.99 -13.68
N LEU A 31 -16.89 -7.44 -12.84
CA LEU A 31 -18.02 -6.61 -13.26
C LEU A 31 -17.58 -5.21 -13.76
N LEU A 32 -16.50 -4.67 -13.20
CA LEU A 32 -15.95 -3.36 -13.52
C LEU A 32 -14.85 -3.42 -14.59
N LEU A 33 -14.70 -4.55 -15.28
CA LEU A 33 -13.79 -4.64 -16.42
C LEU A 33 -14.16 -3.54 -17.43
N ASP A 34 -13.30 -2.53 -17.54
CA ASP A 34 -13.65 -1.30 -18.22
C ASP A 34 -13.62 -1.47 -19.75
N SER A 35 -14.62 -0.90 -20.39
CA SER A 35 -14.67 -0.69 -21.84
C SER A 35 -13.52 0.17 -22.36
N SER A 36 -12.97 1.07 -21.55
CA SER A 36 -11.85 1.94 -21.96
C SER A 36 -10.57 1.14 -22.24
N ASP A 37 -10.21 0.20 -21.36
CA ASP A 37 -9.10 -0.72 -21.55
C ASP A 37 -9.30 -1.59 -22.80
N ALA A 38 -10.53 -2.04 -23.05
CA ALA A 38 -10.87 -2.80 -24.26
C ALA A 38 -10.70 -1.95 -25.53
N ALA A 39 -11.04 -0.66 -25.48
CA ALA A 39 -10.86 0.26 -26.60
C ALA A 39 -9.37 0.51 -26.89
N THR A 40 -8.55 0.64 -25.85
CA THR A 40 -7.09 0.76 -26.01
C THR A 40 -6.50 -0.50 -26.62
N ALA A 41 -6.86 -1.68 -26.12
CA ALA A 41 -6.42 -2.95 -26.70
C ALA A 41 -6.84 -3.06 -28.17
N ARG A 42 -8.08 -2.70 -28.51
CA ARG A 42 -8.58 -2.71 -29.88
C ARG A 42 -7.74 -1.83 -30.81
N ARG A 43 -7.36 -0.62 -30.38
CA ARG A 43 -6.50 0.29 -31.16
C ARG A 43 -5.14 -0.36 -31.47
N LEU A 44 -4.51 -1.00 -30.48
CA LEU A 44 -3.23 -1.68 -30.66
C LEU A 44 -3.30 -2.83 -31.68
N PHE A 45 -4.40 -3.59 -31.68
CA PHE A 45 -4.64 -4.62 -32.69
C PHE A 45 -4.90 -4.03 -34.08
N GLU A 46 -5.68 -2.95 -34.17
CA GLU A 46 -5.96 -2.25 -35.43
C GLU A 46 -4.69 -1.64 -36.03
N GLU A 47 -3.82 -1.05 -35.21
CA GLU A 47 -2.50 -0.52 -35.60
C GLU A 47 -1.56 -1.62 -36.11
N ALA A 48 -1.62 -2.81 -35.52
CA ALA A 48 -0.88 -3.98 -35.98
C ALA A 48 -1.54 -4.71 -37.17
N GLY A 49 -2.65 -4.20 -37.71
CA GLY A 49 -3.35 -4.80 -38.84
C GLY A 49 -4.00 -6.16 -38.54
N MET A 50 -4.29 -6.46 -37.27
CA MET A 50 -4.84 -7.74 -36.83
C MET A 50 -6.29 -7.66 -36.33
N PRO A 51 -7.10 -8.71 -36.53
CA PRO A 51 -8.47 -8.73 -36.04
C PRO A 51 -8.51 -8.78 -34.51
N PHE A 52 -9.24 -7.86 -33.90
CA PHE A 52 -9.48 -7.83 -32.46
C PHE A 52 -10.70 -8.67 -32.07
N GLY A 53 -10.47 -9.76 -31.33
CA GLY A 53 -11.54 -10.54 -30.69
C GLY A 53 -11.72 -10.13 -29.24
N TYR A 54 -12.84 -9.47 -28.90
CA TYR A 54 -13.10 -8.99 -27.52
C TYR A 54 -13.02 -10.11 -26.47
N TYR A 55 -13.59 -11.28 -26.75
CA TYR A 55 -13.60 -12.39 -25.79
C TYR A 55 -12.25 -13.09 -25.68
N SER A 56 -11.62 -13.39 -26.82
CA SER A 56 -10.35 -14.13 -26.88
C SER A 56 -9.15 -13.31 -26.42
N ASN A 57 -9.10 -12.03 -26.82
CA ASN A 57 -7.91 -11.20 -26.65
C ASN A 57 -8.04 -10.26 -25.45
N PHE A 58 -9.21 -10.15 -24.81
CA PHE A 58 -9.39 -9.22 -23.69
C PHE A 58 -10.14 -9.84 -22.52
N PHE A 59 -11.41 -10.23 -22.70
CA PHE A 59 -12.26 -10.63 -21.57
C PHE A 59 -11.76 -11.89 -20.85
N TYR A 60 -11.55 -13.00 -21.57
CA TYR A 60 -11.12 -14.26 -20.94
C TYR A 60 -9.73 -14.17 -20.31
N PRO A 61 -8.69 -13.62 -20.98
CA PRO A 61 -7.39 -13.42 -20.35
C PRO A 61 -7.49 -12.67 -19.01
N ARG A 62 -8.24 -11.56 -18.96
CA ARG A 62 -8.39 -10.74 -17.75
C ARG A 62 -9.13 -11.49 -16.63
N VAL A 63 -10.19 -12.21 -16.95
CA VAL A 63 -10.92 -13.03 -15.95
C VAL A 63 -10.02 -14.11 -15.37
N ILE A 64 -9.22 -14.79 -16.20
CA ILE A 64 -8.28 -15.83 -15.77
C ILE A 64 -7.20 -15.22 -14.86
N VAL A 65 -6.66 -14.05 -15.22
CA VAL A 65 -5.70 -13.31 -14.37
C VAL A 65 -6.30 -13.00 -13.01
N PHE A 66 -7.50 -12.42 -12.95
CA PHE A 66 -8.16 -12.10 -11.67
C PHE A 66 -8.47 -13.34 -10.83
N ALA A 67 -8.95 -14.42 -11.46
CA ALA A 67 -9.17 -15.69 -10.77
C ALA A 67 -7.88 -16.26 -10.19
N THR A 68 -6.77 -16.15 -10.93
CA THR A 68 -5.45 -16.63 -10.48
C THR A 68 -4.92 -15.82 -9.31
N VAL A 69 -5.04 -14.49 -9.37
CA VAL A 69 -4.70 -13.59 -8.25
C VAL A 69 -5.50 -13.97 -7.00
N TYR A 70 -6.81 -14.16 -7.15
CA TYR A 70 -7.70 -14.54 -6.05
C TYR A 70 -7.34 -15.89 -5.44
N LEU A 71 -7.16 -16.93 -6.26
CA LEU A 71 -6.79 -18.27 -5.78
C LEU A 71 -5.42 -18.27 -5.10
N THR A 72 -4.45 -17.52 -5.64
CA THR A 72 -3.12 -17.35 -5.03
C THR A 72 -3.24 -16.63 -3.69
N PHE A 73 -4.05 -15.56 -3.62
CA PHE A 73 -4.35 -14.86 -2.36
C PHE A 73 -4.91 -15.83 -1.32
N LEU A 74 -5.89 -16.67 -1.68
CA LEU A 74 -6.48 -17.64 -0.78
C LEU A 74 -5.46 -18.67 -0.30
N LEU A 75 -4.70 -19.26 -1.22
CA LEU A 75 -3.69 -20.26 -0.91
C LEU A 75 -2.64 -19.70 0.05
N VAL A 76 -2.07 -18.54 -0.27
CA VAL A 76 -1.01 -17.93 0.52
C VAL A 76 -1.52 -17.52 1.90
N ASN A 77 -2.63 -16.77 1.98
CA ASN A 77 -3.09 -16.19 3.25
C ASN A 77 -3.73 -17.20 4.21
N PHE A 78 -4.45 -18.20 3.69
CA PHE A 78 -5.21 -19.14 4.51
C PHE A 78 -4.53 -20.48 4.72
N VAL A 79 -3.65 -20.90 3.80
CA VAL A 79 -2.98 -22.21 3.90
C VAL A 79 -1.51 -22.04 4.28
N VAL A 80 -0.74 -21.32 3.46
CA VAL A 80 0.73 -21.28 3.59
C VAL A 80 1.16 -20.47 4.82
N VAL A 81 0.72 -19.23 4.91
CA VAL A 81 1.21 -18.29 5.93
C VAL A 81 0.90 -18.73 7.36
N PRO A 82 -0.34 -19.17 7.71
CA PRO A 82 -0.63 -19.64 9.05
C PRO A 82 0.25 -20.83 9.47
N GLN A 83 0.54 -21.74 8.54
CA GLN A 83 1.40 -22.90 8.81
C GLN A 83 2.88 -22.51 8.96
N LEU A 84 3.38 -21.60 8.12
CA LEU A 84 4.74 -21.06 8.24
C LEU A 84 4.97 -20.38 9.59
N LEU A 85 3.99 -19.61 10.07
CA LEU A 85 4.07 -18.93 11.38
C LEU A 85 4.10 -19.90 12.56
N ARG A 86 3.41 -21.04 12.44
CA ARG A 86 3.47 -22.13 13.43
C ARG A 86 4.74 -22.99 13.29
N ARG A 87 5.59 -22.69 12.30
CA ARG A 87 6.76 -23.49 11.89
C ARG A 87 6.38 -24.95 11.56
N GLU A 88 5.14 -25.17 11.13
CA GLU A 88 4.65 -26.48 10.77
C GLU A 88 5.01 -26.78 9.31
N ARG A 89 5.66 -27.93 9.07
CA ARG A 89 5.94 -28.47 7.73
C ARG A 89 6.52 -27.42 6.76
N VAL A 90 7.54 -26.68 7.20
CA VAL A 90 8.13 -25.55 6.46
C VAL A 90 8.47 -25.91 5.01
N THR A 91 9.10 -27.06 4.78
CA THR A 91 9.46 -27.53 3.43
C THR A 91 8.26 -27.64 2.50
N ARG A 92 7.13 -28.18 2.98
CA ARG A 92 5.90 -28.30 2.19
C ARG A 92 5.34 -26.92 1.84
N ASN A 93 5.36 -25.98 2.78
CA ASN A 93 4.83 -24.64 2.55
C ASN A 93 5.71 -23.81 1.62
N VAL A 94 7.04 -23.95 1.70
CA VAL A 94 7.97 -23.36 0.74
C VAL A 94 7.72 -23.95 -0.66
N LEU A 95 7.57 -25.26 -0.76
CA LEU A 95 7.27 -25.91 -2.05
C LEU A 95 5.92 -25.48 -2.62
N LEU A 96 4.90 -25.28 -1.78
CA LEU A 96 3.61 -24.73 -2.19
C LEU A 96 3.72 -23.28 -2.69
N LEU A 97 4.57 -22.44 -2.08
CA LEU A 97 4.83 -21.08 -2.57
C LEU A 97 5.53 -21.10 -3.94
N VAL A 98 6.53 -21.95 -4.11
CA VAL A 98 7.23 -22.11 -5.40
C VAL A 98 6.27 -22.64 -6.47
N ALA A 99 5.41 -23.60 -6.11
CA ALA A 99 4.38 -24.09 -7.03
C ALA A 99 3.38 -22.98 -7.40
N ALA A 100 2.93 -22.18 -6.42
CA ALA A 100 2.04 -21.05 -6.68
C ALA A 100 2.68 -20.01 -7.59
N TYR A 101 3.97 -19.71 -7.39
CA TYR A 101 4.77 -18.83 -8.25
C TYR A 101 4.78 -19.31 -9.70
N VAL A 102 5.17 -20.58 -9.91
CA VAL A 102 5.28 -21.16 -11.25
C VAL A 102 3.93 -21.21 -11.95
N VAL A 103 2.89 -21.65 -11.25
CA VAL A 103 1.52 -21.70 -11.82
C VAL A 103 1.03 -20.30 -12.19
N ALA A 104 1.16 -19.32 -11.29
CA ALA A 104 0.75 -17.95 -11.58
C ALA A 104 1.54 -17.34 -12.74
N GLY A 105 2.86 -17.54 -12.78
CA GLY A 105 3.73 -17.03 -13.85
C GLY A 105 3.40 -17.64 -15.21
N LEU A 106 3.13 -18.94 -15.26
CA LEU A 106 2.68 -19.61 -16.49
C LEU A 106 1.31 -19.09 -16.93
N VAL A 107 0.37 -18.92 -16.00
CA VAL A 107 -0.96 -18.39 -16.33
C VAL A 107 -0.84 -16.97 -16.88
N PHE A 108 -0.10 -16.08 -16.20
CA PHE A 108 0.10 -14.70 -16.65
C PHE A 108 0.79 -14.64 -18.01
N GLY A 109 1.90 -15.35 -18.21
CA GLY A 109 2.58 -15.38 -19.51
C GLY A 109 1.68 -15.91 -20.63
N THR A 110 0.89 -16.95 -20.36
CA THR A 110 -0.06 -17.49 -21.35
C THR A 110 -1.17 -16.49 -21.66
N THR A 111 -1.80 -15.89 -20.64
CA THR A 111 -2.87 -14.90 -20.85
C THR A 111 -2.36 -13.64 -21.54
N ASP A 112 -1.16 -13.20 -21.20
CA ASP A 112 -0.53 -12.03 -21.82
C ASP A 112 -0.18 -12.31 -23.28
N THR A 113 0.17 -13.55 -23.64
CA THR A 113 0.35 -13.96 -25.05
C THR A 113 -0.93 -13.79 -25.87
N TYR A 114 -2.08 -14.16 -25.31
CA TYR A 114 -3.38 -13.94 -25.96
C TYR A 114 -3.79 -12.46 -25.96
N ALA A 115 -3.48 -11.73 -24.90
CA ALA A 115 -3.85 -10.31 -24.78
C ALA A 115 -2.98 -9.40 -25.65
N ALA A 116 -1.73 -9.79 -25.88
CA ALA A 116 -0.71 -8.99 -26.55
C ALA A 116 -0.19 -9.64 -27.84
N THR A 117 -1.06 -10.39 -28.54
CA THR A 117 -0.70 -11.01 -29.83
C THR A 117 -0.22 -9.98 -30.87
N TYR A 118 -0.62 -8.70 -30.74
CA TYR A 118 -0.10 -7.59 -31.55
C TYR A 118 1.42 -7.39 -31.48
N LEU A 119 2.06 -7.76 -30.38
CA LEU A 119 3.51 -7.61 -30.21
C LEU A 119 4.35 -8.53 -31.12
N PHE A 120 3.77 -9.57 -31.71
CA PHE A 120 4.51 -10.45 -32.64
C PHE A 120 5.00 -9.72 -33.90
N HIS A 121 4.44 -8.54 -34.22
CA HIS A 121 4.91 -7.71 -35.34
C HIS A 121 6.00 -6.71 -34.93
N GLU A 122 6.18 -6.46 -33.63
CA GLU A 122 7.13 -5.48 -33.11
C GLU A 122 8.52 -6.09 -32.85
N TYR A 123 8.57 -7.38 -32.51
CA TYR A 123 9.82 -8.08 -32.24
C TYR A 123 10.40 -8.78 -33.48
N PRO A 124 11.74 -8.90 -33.60
CA PRO A 124 12.37 -9.53 -34.77
C PRO A 124 12.08 -11.03 -34.90
N THR A 125 11.90 -11.72 -33.78
CA THR A 125 11.63 -13.16 -33.76
C THR A 125 10.48 -13.49 -32.81
N GLU A 126 9.71 -14.53 -33.14
CA GLU A 126 8.63 -15.03 -32.28
C GLU A 126 9.15 -15.41 -30.88
N GLN A 127 10.35 -15.99 -30.83
CA GLN A 127 10.98 -16.39 -29.57
C GLN A 127 11.27 -15.18 -28.67
N ASP A 128 11.66 -14.04 -29.24
CA ASP A 128 11.88 -12.82 -28.46
C ASP A 128 10.57 -12.29 -27.87
N THR A 129 9.47 -12.35 -28.63
CA THR A 129 8.13 -11.99 -28.12
C THR A 129 7.72 -12.90 -26.96
N TYR A 130 7.84 -14.21 -27.12
CA TYR A 130 7.53 -15.16 -26.04
C TYR A 130 8.40 -14.91 -24.81
N ASN A 131 9.71 -14.74 -24.98
CA ASN A 131 10.62 -14.48 -23.88
C ASN A 131 10.21 -13.21 -23.11
N ALA A 132 9.90 -12.13 -23.81
CA ALA A 132 9.44 -10.87 -23.20
C ALA A 132 8.15 -11.05 -22.41
N LEU A 133 7.14 -11.69 -23.02
CA LEU A 133 5.84 -11.94 -22.38
C LEU A 133 5.93 -12.87 -21.17
N PHE A 134 6.70 -13.95 -21.26
CA PHE A 134 6.92 -14.84 -20.11
C PHE A 134 7.73 -14.17 -19.02
N GLN A 135 8.76 -13.39 -19.35
CA GLN A 135 9.52 -12.64 -18.36
C GLN A 135 8.62 -11.64 -17.61
N GLN A 136 7.72 -10.95 -18.32
CA GLN A 136 6.72 -10.08 -17.72
C GLN A 136 5.73 -10.86 -16.84
N GLY A 137 5.21 -11.99 -17.33
CA GLY A 137 4.28 -12.84 -16.58
C GLY A 137 4.88 -13.40 -15.28
N PHE A 138 6.12 -13.91 -15.33
CA PHE A 138 6.84 -14.36 -14.14
C PHE A 138 7.22 -13.19 -13.21
N GLY A 139 7.58 -12.02 -13.76
CA GLY A 139 7.78 -10.79 -12.98
C GLY A 139 6.52 -10.40 -12.20
N GLY A 140 5.36 -10.42 -12.86
CA GLY A 140 4.06 -10.16 -12.24
C GLY A 140 3.70 -11.18 -11.17
N ALA A 141 3.97 -12.47 -11.39
CA ALA A 141 3.74 -13.52 -10.40
C ALA A 141 4.65 -13.37 -9.17
N PHE A 142 5.91 -12.99 -9.37
CA PHE A 142 6.84 -12.70 -8.29
C PHE A 142 6.34 -11.51 -7.46
N GLN A 143 5.98 -10.42 -8.14
CA GLN A 143 5.45 -9.22 -7.53
C GLN A 143 4.16 -9.51 -6.73
N LEU A 144 3.25 -10.32 -7.27
CA LEU A 144 2.06 -10.81 -6.56
C LEU A 144 2.43 -11.52 -5.26
N LEU A 145 3.37 -12.47 -5.28
CA LEU A 145 3.77 -13.19 -4.07
C LEU A 145 4.44 -12.28 -3.05
N VAL A 146 5.25 -11.32 -3.49
CA VAL A 146 5.84 -10.31 -2.60
C VAL A 146 4.74 -9.48 -1.93
N PHE A 147 3.71 -9.05 -2.66
CA PHE A 147 2.59 -8.33 -2.07
C PHE A 147 1.81 -9.16 -1.07
N LEU A 148 1.46 -10.39 -1.43
CA LEU A 148 0.71 -11.29 -0.55
C LEU A 148 1.50 -11.64 0.71
N GLY A 149 2.81 -11.89 0.56
CA GLY A 149 3.72 -12.14 1.67
C GLY A 149 3.85 -10.93 2.59
N THR A 150 4.02 -9.73 2.02
CA THR A 150 4.13 -8.49 2.79
C THR A 150 2.82 -8.17 3.52
N TYR A 151 1.68 -8.25 2.84
CA TYR A 151 0.35 -8.10 3.43
C TYR A 151 0.17 -9.05 4.62
N SER A 152 0.52 -10.33 4.42
CA SER A 152 0.46 -11.36 5.45
C SER A 152 1.35 -11.00 6.65
N LEU A 153 2.63 -10.72 6.42
CA LEU A 153 3.57 -10.37 7.49
C LEU A 153 3.08 -9.16 8.29
N LEU A 154 2.58 -8.15 7.59
CA LEU A 154 2.04 -6.94 8.21
C LEU A 154 0.80 -7.23 9.04
N LYS A 155 -0.15 -8.01 8.52
CA LYS A 155 -1.34 -8.45 9.27
C LYS A 155 -0.93 -9.11 10.58
N TYR A 156 0.00 -10.07 10.53
CA TYR A 156 0.45 -10.75 11.74
C TYR A 156 1.29 -9.87 12.66
N ALA A 157 2.07 -8.94 12.11
CA ALA A 157 2.76 -7.93 12.90
C ALA A 157 1.74 -7.07 13.66
N VAL A 158 0.73 -6.53 12.98
CA VAL A 158 -0.36 -5.75 13.61
C VAL A 158 -1.06 -6.57 14.69
N LEU A 159 -1.45 -7.82 14.41
CA LEU A 159 -2.09 -8.70 15.38
C LEU A 159 -1.20 -8.99 16.60
N ARG A 160 0.13 -9.06 16.42
CA ARG A 160 1.09 -9.27 17.51
C ARG A 160 1.38 -7.99 18.29
N PHE A 161 1.40 -6.84 17.61
CA PHE A 161 1.67 -5.52 18.20
C PHE A 161 0.46 -4.92 18.90
N ILE A 162 -0.77 -5.36 18.57
CA ILE A 162 -1.94 -5.07 19.40
C ILE A 162 -1.63 -5.65 20.79
N PRO A 163 -1.37 -4.79 21.80
CA PRO A 163 -0.80 -5.25 23.04
C PRO A 163 -1.81 -6.15 23.74
N ARG A 164 -1.47 -7.42 23.91
CA ARG A 164 -1.93 -8.18 25.06
C ARG A 164 -1.65 -7.31 26.30
N PRO A 165 -2.50 -7.33 27.36
CA PRO A 165 -2.38 -6.43 28.51
C PRO A 165 -1.09 -6.70 29.32
N LEU A 166 0.06 -6.36 28.77
CA LEU A 166 1.39 -6.52 29.34
C LEU A 166 1.98 -5.11 29.43
N THR A 167 2.02 -4.62 30.67
CA THR A 167 2.92 -3.57 31.22
C THR A 167 3.08 -2.23 30.51
N ILE A 168 2.41 -1.95 29.38
CA ILE A 168 2.33 -0.58 28.85
C ILE A 168 1.50 0.22 29.85
N THR A 169 2.11 1.25 30.43
CA THR A 169 1.48 2.23 31.29
C THR A 169 0.17 2.64 30.63
N PRO A 170 -0.98 2.53 31.30
CA PRO A 170 -2.31 2.67 30.68
C PRO A 170 -2.50 3.97 29.88
N LYS A 171 -1.67 4.99 30.16
CA LYS A 171 -1.62 6.28 29.47
C LYS A 171 -1.26 6.21 27.97
N ASN A 172 -0.41 5.29 27.52
CA ASN A 172 0.13 5.29 26.14
C ASN A 172 -0.45 4.20 25.22
N ARG A 173 -1.26 3.27 25.74
CA ARG A 173 -1.88 2.19 24.96
C ARG A 173 -2.69 2.64 23.73
N PRO A 174 -3.54 3.68 23.78
CA PRO A 174 -4.34 4.05 22.61
C PRO A 174 -3.46 4.54 21.45
N ILE A 175 -2.40 5.32 21.75
CA ILE A 175 -1.52 5.91 20.73
C ILE A 175 -0.76 4.83 19.96
N VAL A 176 -0.19 3.83 20.66
CA VAL A 176 0.56 2.75 19.99
C VAL A 176 -0.35 1.92 19.09
N ARG A 177 -1.59 1.64 19.54
CA ARG A 177 -2.58 0.92 18.74
C ARG A 177 -2.98 1.70 17.48
N GLU A 178 -3.26 2.99 17.62
CA GLU A 178 -3.62 3.86 16.50
C GLU A 178 -2.47 4.01 15.50
N ALA A 179 -1.24 4.17 15.99
CA ALA A 179 -0.04 4.23 15.14
C ALA A 179 0.18 2.92 14.38
N ALA A 180 0.03 1.76 15.04
CA ALA A 180 0.16 0.46 14.39
C ALA A 180 -0.90 0.24 13.30
N LEU A 181 -2.15 0.65 13.56
CA LEU A 181 -3.21 0.61 12.57
C LEU A 181 -2.94 1.56 11.39
N ALA A 182 -2.49 2.79 11.65
CA ALA A 182 -2.16 3.76 10.62
C ALA A 182 -1.00 3.28 9.72
N VAL A 183 0.06 2.73 10.31
CA VAL A 183 1.16 2.11 9.58
C VAL A 183 0.69 0.89 8.77
N GLY A 184 -0.19 0.07 9.36
CA GLY A 184 -0.82 -1.06 8.68
C GLY A 184 -1.59 -0.62 7.43
N VAL A 185 -2.48 0.35 7.57
CA VAL A 185 -3.26 0.92 6.46
C VAL A 185 -2.35 1.55 5.42
N TRP A 186 -1.37 2.35 5.84
CA TRP A 186 -0.41 2.99 4.93
C TRP A 186 0.34 1.97 4.07
N LEU A 187 0.91 0.93 4.69
CA LEU A 187 1.62 -0.10 3.95
C LEU A 187 0.70 -0.83 2.96
N VAL A 188 -0.53 -1.18 3.36
CA VAL A 188 -1.50 -1.76 2.43
C VAL A 188 -1.77 -0.83 1.25
N THR A 189 -1.95 0.48 1.48
CA THR A 189 -2.15 1.46 0.40
C THR A 189 -0.94 1.52 -0.54
N VAL A 190 0.29 1.56 -0.01
CA VAL A 190 1.51 1.58 -0.85
C VAL A 190 1.62 0.31 -1.69
N LEU A 191 1.32 -0.86 -1.11
CA LEU A 191 1.34 -2.12 -1.86
C LEU A 191 0.27 -2.13 -2.97
N LEU A 192 -0.92 -1.59 -2.71
CA LEU A 192 -1.97 -1.47 -3.73
C LEU A 192 -1.56 -0.53 -4.86
N LEU A 193 -0.95 0.63 -4.55
CA LEU A 193 -0.44 1.54 -5.57
C LEU A 193 0.64 0.90 -6.43
N MET A 194 1.49 0.07 -5.82
CA MET A 194 2.53 -0.68 -6.53
C MET A 194 1.95 -1.79 -7.41
N ALA A 195 0.83 -2.41 -7.03
CA ALA A 195 0.13 -3.38 -7.87
C ALA A 195 -0.51 -2.74 -9.11
N VAL A 196 -0.91 -1.48 -9.03
CA VAL A 196 -1.50 -0.73 -10.16
C VAL A 196 -0.41 -0.15 -11.10
N GLY A 197 0.87 -0.25 -10.73
CA GLY A 197 1.96 0.34 -11.50
C GLY A 197 1.92 1.87 -11.50
N ALA A 198 1.30 2.47 -10.48
CA ALA A 198 1.20 3.93 -10.36
C ALA A 198 2.50 4.49 -9.77
N GLU A 199 3.62 4.34 -10.48
CA GLU A 199 4.98 4.63 -10.01
C GLU A 199 5.12 5.98 -9.31
N GLU A 200 4.55 7.02 -9.92
CA GLU A 200 4.52 8.36 -9.34
C GLU A 200 3.73 8.36 -8.02
N MET A 201 2.49 7.87 -8.02
CA MET A 201 1.64 7.87 -6.83
C MET A 201 2.21 7.04 -5.68
N ILE A 202 2.92 5.95 -5.98
CA ILE A 202 3.65 5.16 -4.98
C ILE A 202 4.69 6.03 -4.30
N LEU A 203 5.49 6.76 -5.08
CA LEU A 203 6.50 7.65 -4.54
C LEU A 203 5.84 8.70 -3.64
N TYR A 204 4.75 9.30 -4.10
CA TYR A 204 4.02 10.27 -3.29
C TYR A 204 3.52 9.66 -1.96
N GLY A 205 2.81 8.54 -2.02
CA GLY A 205 2.23 7.89 -0.84
C GLY A 205 3.28 7.30 0.11
N ALA A 206 4.35 6.73 -0.42
CA ALA A 206 5.42 6.10 0.35
C ALA A 206 6.28 7.12 1.10
N MET A 207 6.46 8.33 0.55
CA MET A 207 7.25 9.38 1.21
C MET A 207 6.40 10.29 2.08
N LEU A 208 5.23 10.71 1.60
CA LEU A 208 4.40 11.71 2.27
C LEU A 208 3.91 11.23 3.64
N VAL A 209 3.44 9.98 3.74
CA VAL A 209 2.82 9.48 4.97
C VAL A 209 3.83 9.31 6.11
N PRO A 210 5.02 8.67 5.92
CA PRO A 210 6.03 8.60 6.97
C PRO A 210 6.56 9.97 7.38
N LEU A 211 6.78 10.89 6.43
CA LEU A 211 7.21 12.26 6.74
C LEU A 211 6.17 12.99 7.57
N THR A 212 4.89 12.89 7.18
CA THR A 212 3.76 13.48 7.93
C THR A 212 3.67 12.89 9.33
N ALA A 213 3.81 11.56 9.48
CA ALA A 213 3.78 10.90 10.78
C ALA A 213 4.96 11.32 11.67
N ALA A 214 6.18 11.36 11.10
CA ALA A 214 7.38 11.81 11.82
C ALA A 214 7.25 13.26 12.28
N PHE A 215 6.78 14.15 11.40
CA PHE A 215 6.55 15.56 11.73
C PHE A 215 5.47 15.72 12.80
N TYR A 216 4.37 14.96 12.70
CA TYR A 216 3.32 14.93 13.73
C TYR A 216 3.87 14.54 15.10
N PHE A 217 4.66 13.46 15.17
CA PHE A 217 5.26 13.03 16.43
C PHE A 217 6.25 14.04 16.99
N PHE A 218 7.08 14.64 16.14
CA PHE A 218 7.99 15.71 16.52
C PHE A 218 7.24 16.93 17.07
N ALA A 219 6.19 17.38 16.37
CA ALA A 219 5.36 18.49 16.79
C ALA A 219 4.70 18.21 18.14
N TYR A 220 4.09 17.04 18.30
CA TYR A 220 3.33 16.66 19.49
C TYR A 220 4.21 16.47 20.72
N TYR A 221 5.29 15.68 20.61
CA TYR A 221 6.12 15.31 21.76
C TYR A 221 7.22 16.32 22.10
N TYR A 222 7.70 17.08 21.12
CA TYR A 222 8.82 17.99 21.33
C TYR A 222 8.40 19.47 21.23
N LEU A 223 7.73 19.84 20.14
CA LEU A 223 7.48 21.24 19.82
C LEU A 223 6.42 21.88 20.73
N ILE A 224 5.27 21.22 20.90
CA ILE A 224 4.16 21.73 21.73
C ILE A 224 4.58 21.88 23.20
N PRO A 225 5.14 20.87 23.89
CA PRO A 225 5.49 21.00 25.31
C PRO A 225 6.50 22.11 25.59
N ARG A 226 7.46 22.31 24.66
CA ARG A 226 8.51 23.32 24.80
C ARG A 226 8.02 24.75 24.55
N LEU A 227 6.97 24.92 23.74
CA LEU A 227 6.49 26.25 23.32
C LEU A 227 5.28 26.76 24.12
N VAL A 228 4.51 25.86 24.75
CA VAL A 228 3.38 26.23 25.63
C VAL A 228 3.84 27.05 26.85
N THR A 229 5.08 26.91 27.29
CA THR A 229 5.64 27.65 28.44
C THR A 229 6.08 29.08 28.12
N LYS A 230 6.08 29.50 26.84
CA LYS A 230 6.51 30.84 26.42
C LYS A 230 5.38 31.87 26.55
N ARG A 231 5.75 33.15 26.70
CA ARG A 231 4.82 34.30 26.83
C ARG A 231 3.86 34.47 25.64
N ARG A 232 4.25 34.03 24.43
CA ARG A 232 3.44 34.10 23.20
C ARG A 232 3.47 32.74 22.48
N PRO A 233 2.77 31.71 23.00
CA PRO A 233 2.97 30.33 22.58
C PRO A 233 2.59 30.09 21.11
N VAL A 234 1.51 30.72 20.63
CA VAL A 234 1.00 30.54 19.26
C VAL A 234 1.96 31.09 18.21
N ARG A 235 2.41 32.35 18.34
CA ARG A 235 3.33 32.96 17.38
C ARG A 235 4.68 32.24 17.37
N SER A 236 5.17 31.83 18.53
CA SER A 236 6.38 31.01 18.60
C SER A 236 6.19 29.66 17.92
N TYR A 237 5.06 28.97 18.13
CA TYR A 237 4.75 27.70 17.48
C TYR A 237 4.75 27.81 15.95
N ILE A 238 4.00 28.77 15.39
CA ILE A 238 3.92 28.95 13.93
C ILE A 238 5.30 29.24 13.34
N LEU A 239 6.09 30.12 13.98
CA LEU A 239 7.43 30.46 13.48
C LEU A 239 8.39 29.26 13.53
N TRP A 240 8.31 28.43 14.58
CA TRP A 240 9.10 27.20 14.67
C TRP A 240 8.66 26.14 13.66
N VAL A 241 7.35 25.97 13.44
CA VAL A 241 6.83 25.09 12.38
C VAL A 241 7.34 25.55 11.02
N LEU A 242 7.19 26.83 10.67
CA LEU A 242 7.67 27.38 9.39
C LEU A 242 9.18 27.20 9.21
N LEU A 243 9.98 27.37 10.27
CA LEU A 243 11.42 27.10 10.21
C LEU A 243 11.72 25.62 10.00
N CYS A 244 11.01 24.72 10.68
CA CYS A 244 11.18 23.28 10.48
C CYS A 244 10.83 22.87 9.05
N LEU A 245 9.71 23.38 8.52
CA LEU A 245 9.26 23.15 7.14
C LEU A 245 10.28 23.68 6.11
N LEU A 246 10.81 24.89 6.33
CA LEU A 246 11.84 25.46 5.47
C LEU A 246 13.13 24.63 5.48
N ILE A 247 13.51 24.08 6.64
CA ILE A 247 14.70 23.23 6.78
C ILE A 247 14.46 21.84 6.17
N SER A 248 13.25 21.26 6.30
CA SER A 248 12.92 19.95 5.72
C SER A 248 12.75 19.97 4.21
N PHE A 249 12.43 21.13 3.62
CA PHE A 249 12.27 21.27 2.17
C PHE A 249 13.48 20.73 1.39
N GLY A 250 14.70 21.10 1.78
CA GLY A 250 15.93 20.68 1.10
C GLY A 250 16.14 19.16 1.11
N PRO A 251 16.16 18.49 2.29
CA PRO A 251 16.26 17.04 2.37
C PRO A 251 15.15 16.29 1.63
N VAL A 252 13.89 16.75 1.71
CA VAL A 252 12.77 16.11 1.02
C VAL A 252 12.93 16.24 -0.50
N MET A 253 13.26 17.43 -0.99
CA MET A 253 13.54 17.65 -2.42
C MET A 253 14.70 16.78 -2.90
N LEU A 254 15.80 16.72 -2.16
CA LEU A 254 16.96 15.90 -2.52
C LEU A 254 16.62 14.42 -2.56
N LEU A 255 15.82 13.94 -1.60
CA LEU A 255 15.37 12.56 -1.55
C LEU A 255 14.53 12.24 -2.78
N VAL A 256 13.52 13.06 -3.13
CA VAL A 256 12.71 12.86 -4.34
C VAL A 256 13.54 12.94 -5.61
N LEU A 257 14.49 13.89 -5.68
CA LEU A 257 15.38 14.03 -6.83
C LEU A 257 16.19 12.76 -7.10
N ILE A 258 16.66 12.06 -6.06
CA ILE A 258 17.38 10.79 -6.21
C ILE A 258 16.51 9.70 -6.86
N PHE A 259 15.21 9.68 -6.57
CA PHE A 259 14.32 8.64 -7.08
C PHE A 259 13.69 8.97 -8.44
N CYS A 260 13.33 10.24 -8.67
CA CYS A 260 12.66 10.67 -9.90
C CYS A 260 13.62 11.17 -10.98
N ASN A 261 14.83 11.59 -10.59
CA ASN A 261 15.80 12.24 -11.48
C ASN A 261 15.23 13.44 -12.26
N ASP A 262 14.17 14.05 -11.74
CA ASP A 262 13.48 15.21 -12.31
C ASP A 262 13.40 16.32 -11.23
N PRO A 263 14.06 17.47 -11.45
CA PRO A 263 14.09 18.56 -10.48
C PRO A 263 12.74 19.26 -10.31
N ASP A 264 11.90 19.29 -11.34
CA ASP A 264 10.60 19.96 -11.30
C ASP A 264 9.60 19.12 -10.49
N VAL A 265 9.60 17.80 -10.70
CA VAL A 265 8.81 16.85 -9.88
C VAL A 265 9.27 16.89 -8.43
N ALA A 266 10.58 16.93 -8.18
CA ALA A 266 11.13 17.00 -6.83
C ALA A 266 10.77 18.29 -6.09
N ALA A 267 10.89 19.44 -6.75
CA ALA A 267 10.49 20.72 -6.19
C ALA A 267 8.97 20.75 -5.95
N GLY A 268 8.16 20.32 -6.93
CA GLY A 268 6.71 20.24 -6.82
C GLY A 268 6.25 19.35 -5.65
N PHE A 269 6.86 18.17 -5.49
CA PHE A 269 6.62 17.29 -4.36
C PHE A 269 6.95 17.97 -3.03
N ALA A 270 8.15 18.55 -2.91
CA ALA A 270 8.58 19.18 -1.67
C ALA A 270 7.65 20.33 -1.28
N PHE A 271 7.29 21.22 -2.23
CA PHE A 271 6.32 22.29 -1.99
C PHE A 271 4.96 21.76 -1.55
N PHE A 272 4.45 20.74 -2.23
CA PHE A 272 3.17 20.12 -1.87
C PHE A 272 3.23 19.51 -0.46
N ASN A 273 4.30 18.78 -0.13
CA ASN A 273 4.50 18.19 1.18
C ASN A 273 4.57 19.26 2.28
N GLU A 274 5.32 20.35 2.10
CA GLU A 274 5.40 21.43 3.08
C GLU A 274 4.04 22.12 3.29
N GLY A 275 3.30 22.37 2.20
CA GLY A 275 1.94 22.89 2.26
C GLY A 275 1.00 21.94 3.02
N PHE A 276 1.03 20.65 2.66
CA PHE A 276 0.25 19.60 3.31
C PHE A 276 0.54 19.53 4.81
N GLN A 277 1.82 19.58 5.19
CA GLN A 277 2.24 19.53 6.59
C GLN A 277 1.81 20.78 7.37
N LEU A 278 1.87 21.96 6.74
CA LEU A 278 1.41 23.22 7.33
C LEU A 278 -0.10 23.20 7.60
N PHE A 279 -0.91 22.67 6.68
CA PHE A 279 -2.37 22.70 6.82
C PHE A 279 -2.94 21.55 7.67
N LEU A 280 -2.39 20.35 7.55
CA LEU A 280 -2.97 19.16 8.20
C LEU A 280 -2.29 18.79 9.53
N THR A 281 -0.96 18.82 9.57
CA THR A 281 -0.23 18.40 10.78
C THR A 281 0.04 19.51 11.76
N ALA A 282 0.15 20.76 11.32
CA ALA A 282 0.28 21.90 12.24
C ALA A 282 -1.07 22.21 12.91
N ARG A 283 -1.56 21.26 13.72
CA ARG A 283 -2.81 21.40 14.46
C ARG A 283 -2.72 22.62 15.38
N TRP A 284 -3.67 23.52 15.22
CA TRP A 284 -3.71 24.80 15.95
C TRP A 284 -3.80 24.59 17.47
N PRO A 285 -2.82 25.06 18.27
CA PRO A 285 -2.82 24.88 19.73
C PRO A 285 -4.04 25.51 20.41
N GLY A 286 -4.62 26.56 19.83
CA GLY A 286 -5.78 27.27 20.39
C GLY A 286 -7.04 26.41 20.54
N PHE A 287 -7.15 25.29 19.83
CA PHE A 287 -8.32 24.40 19.95
C PHE A 287 -8.29 23.48 21.18
N SER A 288 -7.13 23.29 21.83
CA SER A 288 -6.99 22.38 22.98
C SER A 288 -6.95 23.08 24.35
N ILE A 289 -6.78 24.40 24.38
CA ILE A 289 -6.54 25.14 25.63
C ILE A 289 -7.84 25.44 26.40
N SER A 290 -9.02 25.29 25.79
CA SER A 290 -10.31 25.51 26.48
C SER A 290 -10.68 24.43 27.52
N GLY A 291 -9.98 23.28 27.53
CA GLY A 291 -10.23 22.17 28.45
C GLY A 291 -9.23 22.04 29.61
N ALA A 292 -8.21 22.89 29.71
CA ALA A 292 -7.25 22.79 30.80
C ALA A 292 -7.92 23.19 32.13
N PRO A 293 -7.97 22.30 33.15
CA PRO A 293 -8.59 22.60 34.42
C PRO A 293 -7.89 23.82 35.02
N LYS A 294 -8.64 24.90 35.24
CA LYS A 294 -8.16 26.07 35.99
C LYS A 294 -7.72 25.56 37.35
N SER A 295 -6.41 25.34 37.52
CA SER A 295 -5.84 25.07 38.83
C SER A 295 -6.27 26.21 39.74
N ARG A 296 -7.10 25.90 40.74
CA ARG A 296 -7.51 26.84 41.77
C ARG A 296 -6.23 27.29 42.45
N ARG A 297 -5.79 28.52 42.18
CA ARG A 297 -4.81 29.20 43.02
C ARG A 297 -5.44 29.32 44.41
N LYS A 298 -4.83 28.65 45.38
CA LYS A 298 -4.89 29.06 46.79
C LYS A 298 -3.84 30.14 46.99
#